data_AF-A0A4R2PZ73-F1
#
_entry.id   AF-A0A4R2PZ73-F1
#
_cell.length_a   1.000
_cell.length_b   1.000
_cell.length_c   1.000
_cell.angle_alpha   90.00
_cell.angle_beta   90.00
_cell.angle_gamma   90.00
#
_symmetry.space_group_name_H-M   'P 1'
#
loop_
_entity.id
_entity.type
_entity.pdbx_description
1 polymer ?
#
loop_
_entity_poly.entity_id
_entity_poly.type
_entity_poly.pdbx_seq_one_letter_code
_entity_poly.pdbx_strand_id
1 'polypeptide(L)'
;MWHTVFRHSAFRRVLHAAAAAALLGAGPAMAGEAPFDPGPTLRDLSPAATETQRLKAGILCVAWARDMIEQHWHLLDALDGAGTWSQARQQLWMQVRWVEEFETRQLRPLIDADSQRELCAAWWPDGIRTPAGTEPAMRMHRFCAVLPGLLGTVDPDAPPGF
;
A
#
# COMPACT_ATOMS: atom_id res chain seq x y z
N MET A 1 63.25 14.96 46.82
CA MET A 1 62.74 14.32 48.04
C MET A 1 61.40 13.69 47.70
N TRP A 2 61.37 12.35 47.66
CA TRP A 2 60.21 11.44 47.77
C TRP A 2 59.18 11.45 46.61
N HIS A 3 59.17 10.44 45.73
CA HIS A 3 58.64 9.06 45.86
C HIS A 3 57.11 8.95 45.77
N THR A 4 56.63 8.37 44.63
CA THR A 4 55.69 7.23 44.48
C THR A 4 54.37 7.24 45.27
N VAL A 5 53.21 6.72 44.86
CA VAL A 5 52.70 5.86 43.77
C VAL A 5 51.18 5.84 44.03
N PHE A 6 50.33 5.84 43.01
CA PHE A 6 49.19 4.91 43.00
C PHE A 6 48.81 4.55 41.57
N ARG A 7 49.23 3.32 41.23
CA ARG A 7 48.71 2.48 40.15
C ARG A 7 47.24 2.18 40.40
N HIS A 8 46.51 1.98 39.30
CA HIS A 8 45.56 0.91 38.94
C HIS A 8 44.72 1.53 37.81
N SER A 9 44.97 1.29 36.51
CA SER A 9 44.68 0.05 35.76
C SER A 9 43.29 -0.48 36.15
N ALA A 10 42.30 -0.65 35.29
CA ALA A 10 42.13 -0.47 33.86
C ALA A 10 40.62 -0.64 33.60
N PHE A 11 40.04 0.07 32.65
CA PHE A 11 38.96 -0.52 31.84
C PHE A 11 38.93 0.18 30.48
N ARG A 12 39.65 -0.42 29.52
CA ARG A 12 39.42 -0.20 28.09
C ARG A 12 38.07 -0.80 27.75
N ARG A 13 37.15 0.00 27.20
CA ARG A 13 36.30 -0.47 26.10
C ARG A 13 36.29 0.58 25.01
N VAL A 14 36.80 0.12 23.87
CA VAL A 14 36.91 0.77 22.58
C VAL A 14 35.50 1.09 22.10
N LEU A 15 35.15 2.38 22.03
CA LEU A 15 33.96 2.83 21.30
C LEU A 15 34.30 2.73 19.81
N HIS A 16 33.82 1.67 19.17
CA HIS A 16 33.80 1.54 17.73
C HIS A 16 32.83 2.58 17.17
N ALA A 17 33.38 3.56 16.46
CA ALA A 17 32.66 4.32 15.47
C ALA A 17 32.41 3.41 14.25
N ALA A 18 31.15 3.18 13.88
CA ALA A 18 30.69 2.96 12.50
C ALA A 18 29.22 2.53 12.48
N ALA A 19 28.52 3.02 11.44
CA ALA A 19 27.16 2.70 11.01
C ALA A 19 26.04 3.29 11.90
N ALA A 20 25.04 4.00 11.38
CA ALA A 20 24.58 4.14 10.01
C ALA A 20 23.99 5.55 9.80
N ALA A 21 24.67 6.33 8.97
CA ALA A 21 24.00 7.31 8.13
C ALA A 21 23.16 6.53 7.11
N ALA A 22 21.91 6.23 7.48
CA ALA A 22 20.92 5.59 6.59
C ALA A 22 19.51 6.13 6.88
N LEU A 23 19.40 7.40 7.26
CA LEU A 23 18.12 8.13 7.40
C LEU A 23 17.97 9.25 6.36
N LEU A 24 18.78 9.22 5.30
CA LEU A 24 18.74 10.18 4.18
C LEU A 24 18.50 9.46 2.85
N GLY A 25 17.44 8.64 2.80
CA GLY A 25 17.14 7.84 1.61
C GLY A 25 15.72 7.31 1.52
N ALA A 26 14.77 7.80 2.34
CA ALA A 26 13.35 7.64 2.02
C ALA A 26 12.99 8.60 0.89
N GLY A 27 13.57 8.37 -0.29
CA GLY A 27 12.92 8.83 -1.51
C GLY A 27 11.56 8.14 -1.60
N PRO A 28 10.54 8.79 -2.19
CA PRO A 28 9.29 8.10 -2.47
C PRO A 28 9.65 6.82 -3.21
N ALA A 29 9.07 5.70 -2.79
CA ALA A 29 9.23 4.44 -3.49
C ALA A 29 8.83 4.71 -4.94
N MET A 30 9.84 4.88 -5.79
CA MET A 30 9.66 4.98 -7.23
C MET A 30 9.03 3.67 -7.63
N ALA A 31 7.71 3.69 -7.82
CA ALA A 31 7.02 2.71 -8.61
C ALA A 31 7.58 2.83 -10.04
N GLY A 32 8.77 2.25 -10.23
CA GLY A 32 9.25 1.87 -11.54
C GLY A 32 8.31 0.82 -12.13
N GLU A 33 8.59 0.39 -13.35
CA GLU A 33 8.01 -0.82 -13.95
C GLU A 33 8.38 -2.06 -13.13
N ALA A 34 7.93 -2.13 -11.87
CA ALA A 34 7.91 -3.34 -11.11
C ALA A 34 6.82 -4.21 -11.77
N PRO A 35 7.18 -5.31 -12.45
CA PRO A 35 6.19 -6.23 -12.96
C PRO A 35 5.30 -6.68 -11.80
N PHE A 36 4.00 -6.84 -12.07
CA PHE A 36 3.05 -7.39 -11.11
C PHE A 36 3.61 -8.71 -10.57
N ASP A 37 4.01 -8.73 -9.29
CA ASP A 37 4.38 -9.94 -8.58
C ASP A 37 3.08 -10.59 -8.08
N PRO A 38 2.68 -11.76 -8.62
CA PRO A 38 1.42 -12.37 -8.27
C PRO A 38 1.30 -12.72 -6.79
N GLY A 39 2.41 -12.80 -6.06
CA GLY A 39 2.42 -13.14 -4.65
C GLY A 39 1.66 -14.44 -4.33
N PRO A 40 1.45 -14.74 -3.04
CA PRO A 40 0.53 -15.81 -2.61
C PRO A 40 -0.93 -15.46 -2.98
N THR A 41 -1.77 -16.45 -3.35
CA THR A 41 -3.19 -16.21 -3.71
C THR A 41 -4.06 -15.80 -2.51
N LEU A 42 -5.29 -15.34 -2.75
CA LEU A 42 -6.22 -14.99 -1.65
C LEU A 42 -6.39 -16.15 -0.65
N ARG A 43 -6.32 -17.40 -1.15
CA ARG A 43 -6.40 -18.62 -0.35
C ARG A 43 -5.19 -18.79 0.55
N ASP A 44 -4.00 -18.47 0.04
CA ASP A 44 -2.71 -18.67 0.71
C ASP A 44 -2.46 -17.65 1.83
N LEU A 45 -3.00 -16.44 1.69
CA LEU A 45 -2.83 -15.36 2.68
C LEU A 45 -3.77 -15.45 3.88
N SER A 46 -4.84 -16.22 3.76
CA SER A 46 -5.78 -16.43 4.87
C SER A 46 -6.27 -17.87 4.91
N PRO A 47 -5.41 -18.86 5.22
CA PRO A 47 -5.77 -20.28 5.18
C PRO A 47 -6.87 -20.64 6.17
N ALA A 48 -6.95 -19.91 7.30
CA ALA A 48 -8.00 -20.09 8.32
C ALA A 48 -9.34 -19.42 7.98
N ALA A 49 -9.39 -18.49 7.02
CA ALA A 49 -10.64 -17.85 6.60
C ALA A 49 -11.49 -18.78 5.72
N THR A 50 -12.80 -18.57 5.77
CA THR A 50 -13.73 -19.18 4.82
C THR A 50 -13.55 -18.58 3.42
N GLU A 51 -14.00 -19.29 2.39
CA GLU A 51 -14.00 -18.79 1.02
C GLU A 51 -14.80 -17.50 0.87
N THR A 52 -15.96 -17.41 1.52
CA THR A 52 -16.77 -16.18 1.57
C THR A 52 -16.04 -15.01 2.21
N GLN A 53 -15.29 -15.22 3.29
CA GLN A 53 -14.52 -14.14 3.93
C GLN A 53 -13.39 -13.64 3.02
N ARG A 54 -12.70 -14.55 2.32
CA ARG A 54 -11.66 -14.19 1.34
C ARG A 54 -12.25 -13.42 0.16
N LEU A 55 -13.38 -13.87 -0.37
CA LEU A 55 -14.11 -13.18 -1.44
C LEU A 55 -14.54 -11.78 -0.99
N LYS A 56 -15.10 -11.67 0.22
CA LYS A 56 -15.50 -10.39 0.80
C LYS A 56 -14.31 -9.43 0.97
N ALA A 57 -13.16 -9.92 1.43
CA ALA A 57 -11.94 -9.12 1.54
C ALA A 57 -11.45 -8.61 0.18
N GLY A 58 -11.42 -9.46 -0.84
CA GLY A 58 -10.99 -9.06 -2.17
C GLY A 58 -11.94 -8.04 -2.82
N ILE A 59 -13.25 -8.23 -2.69
CA ILE A 59 -14.26 -7.28 -3.19
C ILE A 59 -14.13 -5.93 -2.47
N LEU A 60 -13.95 -5.95 -1.14
CA LEU A 60 -13.73 -4.74 -0.33
C LEU A 60 -12.52 -3.95 -0.83
N CYS A 61 -11.38 -4.62 -1.01
CA CYS A 61 -10.14 -3.94 -1.39
C CYS A 61 -10.14 -3.43 -2.82
N VAL A 62 -10.78 -4.14 -3.77
CA VAL A 62 -10.94 -3.64 -5.13
C VAL A 62 -11.84 -2.40 -5.16
N ALA A 63 -12.96 -2.43 -4.43
CA ALA A 63 -13.86 -1.29 -4.36
C ALA A 63 -13.20 -0.07 -3.69
N TRP A 64 -12.49 -0.28 -2.58
CA TRP A 64 -11.73 0.77 -1.91
C TRP A 64 -10.62 1.35 -2.79
N ALA A 65 -9.84 0.50 -3.48
CA ALA A 65 -8.76 0.97 -4.34
C ALA A 65 -9.27 1.84 -5.50
N ARG A 66 -10.41 1.47 -6.10
CA ARG A 66 -11.07 2.28 -7.14
C ARG A 66 -11.52 3.64 -6.61
N ASP A 67 -12.16 3.68 -5.44
CA ASP A 67 -12.58 4.92 -4.78
C ASP A 67 -11.36 5.81 -4.46
N MET A 68 -10.27 5.24 -3.95
CA MET A 68 -9.04 6.00 -3.65
C MET A 68 -8.40 6.59 -4.91
N ILE A 69 -8.32 5.81 -5.99
CA ILE A 69 -7.81 6.31 -7.29
C ILE A 69 -8.70 7.44 -7.82
N GLU A 70 -10.02 7.32 -7.72
CA GLU A 70 -10.97 8.36 -8.15
C GLU A 70 -10.78 9.65 -7.34
N GLN A 71 -10.64 9.55 -6.01
CA GLN A 71 -10.34 10.70 -5.15
C GLN A 71 -9.04 11.40 -5.56
N HIS A 72 -7.97 10.63 -5.81
CA HIS A 72 -6.70 11.18 -6.26
C HIS A 72 -6.78 11.79 -7.66
N TRP A 73 -7.54 11.18 -8.57
CA TRP A 73 -7.74 11.72 -9.90
C TRP A 73 -8.44 13.09 -9.85
N HIS A 74 -9.49 13.21 -9.03
CA HIS A 74 -10.18 14.49 -8.83
C HIS A 74 -9.30 15.56 -8.19
N LEU A 75 -8.42 15.18 -7.25
CA LEU A 75 -7.44 16.10 -6.69
C LEU A 75 -6.50 16.62 -7.78
N LEU A 76 -6.00 15.75 -8.66
CA LEU A 76 -5.15 16.16 -9.79
C LEU A 76 -5.90 17.00 -10.81
N ASP A 77 -7.18 16.73 -11.08
CA ASP A 77 -8.02 17.59 -11.93
C ASP A 77 -8.13 19.01 -11.36
N ALA A 78 -8.21 19.16 -10.03
CA ALA A 78 -8.25 20.45 -9.37
C ALA A 78 -6.90 21.19 -9.35
N LEU A 79 -5.78 20.46 -9.22
CA LEU A 79 -4.43 21.03 -9.13
C LEU A 79 -3.80 21.32 -10.50
N ASP A 80 -3.85 20.36 -11.41
CA ASP A 80 -3.15 20.39 -12.71
C ASP A 80 -4.09 20.80 -13.87
N GLY A 81 -5.40 20.93 -13.60
CA GLY A 81 -6.45 21.09 -14.59
C GLY A 81 -6.89 19.76 -15.20
N ALA A 82 -8.18 19.64 -15.52
CA ALA A 82 -8.75 18.46 -16.14
C ALA A 82 -8.13 18.19 -17.53
N GLY A 83 -7.80 16.93 -17.80
CA GLY A 83 -7.30 16.50 -19.11
C GLY A 83 -5.80 16.73 -19.38
N THR A 84 -5.04 17.26 -18.41
CA THR A 84 -3.57 17.27 -18.52
C THR A 84 -3.01 15.86 -18.26
N TRP A 85 -1.79 15.57 -18.71
CA TRP A 85 -1.16 14.26 -18.47
C TRP A 85 0.15 14.44 -17.71
N SER A 86 0.08 14.43 -16.38
CA SER A 86 1.23 14.54 -15.48
C SER A 86 1.79 13.17 -15.11
N GLN A 87 3.01 13.14 -14.57
CA GLN A 87 3.62 11.91 -14.05
C GLN A 87 2.76 11.28 -12.95
N ALA A 88 2.11 12.08 -12.10
CA ALA A 88 1.18 11.60 -11.08
C ALA A 88 -0.02 10.87 -11.69
N ARG A 89 -0.61 11.40 -12.77
CA ARG A 89 -1.68 10.69 -13.51
C ARG A 89 -1.19 9.40 -14.18
N GLN A 90 0.03 9.38 -14.71
CA GLN A 90 0.62 8.14 -15.22
C GLN A 90 0.74 7.07 -14.13
N GLN A 91 1.12 7.46 -12.90
CA GLN A 91 1.19 6.54 -11.77
C GLN A 91 -0.19 6.04 -11.33
N LEU A 92 -1.19 6.93 -11.23
CA LEU A 92 -2.58 6.51 -10.97
C LEU A 92 -3.11 5.56 -12.05
N TRP A 93 -2.78 5.83 -13.31
CA TRP A 93 -3.15 4.94 -14.42
C TRP A 93 -2.55 3.55 -14.27
N MET A 94 -1.29 3.44 -13.84
CA MET A 94 -0.68 2.14 -13.52
C MET A 94 -1.39 1.43 -12.37
N GLN A 95 -1.79 2.16 -11.33
CA GLN A 95 -2.56 1.60 -10.22
C GLN A 95 -3.92 1.05 -10.68
N VAL A 96 -4.62 1.71 -11.61
CA VAL A 96 -5.85 1.17 -12.23
C VAL A 96 -5.58 -0.20 -12.84
N ARG A 97 -4.51 -0.33 -13.63
CA ARG A 97 -4.13 -1.60 -14.26
C ARG A 97 -3.81 -2.69 -13.25
N TRP A 98 -3.21 -2.34 -12.12
CA TRP A 98 -2.94 -3.30 -11.04
C TRP A 98 -4.22 -3.80 -10.36
N VAL A 99 -5.19 -2.92 -10.12
CA VAL A 99 -6.50 -3.29 -9.59
C VAL A 99 -7.23 -4.23 -10.56
N GLU A 100 -7.20 -3.90 -11.86
CA GLU A 100 -7.79 -4.73 -12.92
C GLU A 100 -7.12 -6.11 -13.01
N GLU A 101 -5.79 -6.18 -12.91
CA GLU A 101 -5.05 -7.44 -12.97
C GLU A 101 -5.36 -8.31 -11.74
N PHE A 102 -5.40 -7.71 -10.56
CA PHE A 102 -5.81 -8.41 -9.34
C PHE A 102 -7.22 -8.97 -9.48
N GLU A 103 -8.18 -8.13 -9.87
CA GLU A 103 -9.57 -8.56 -10.03
C GLU A 103 -9.65 -9.70 -11.04
N THR A 104 -8.97 -9.56 -12.20
CA THR A 104 -8.88 -10.57 -13.27
C THR A 104 -8.38 -11.92 -12.78
N ARG A 105 -7.30 -11.94 -12.00
CA ARG A 105 -6.66 -13.19 -11.59
C ARG A 105 -7.24 -13.82 -10.33
N GLN A 106 -7.71 -13.00 -9.39
CA GLN A 106 -8.09 -13.45 -8.05
C GLN A 106 -9.61 -13.47 -7.82
N LEU A 107 -10.37 -12.57 -8.47
CA LEU A 107 -11.81 -12.47 -8.27
C LEU A 107 -12.62 -13.05 -9.43
N ARG A 108 -12.28 -12.75 -10.68
CA ARG A 108 -13.04 -13.23 -11.86
C ARG A 108 -13.18 -14.75 -11.94
N PRO A 109 -12.20 -15.57 -11.50
CA PRO A 109 -12.38 -17.03 -11.48
C PRO A 109 -13.44 -17.51 -10.48
N LEU A 110 -13.79 -16.69 -9.50
CA LEU A 110 -14.71 -17.04 -8.40
C LEU A 110 -16.08 -16.37 -8.55
N ILE A 111 -16.12 -15.19 -9.17
CA ILE A 111 -17.34 -14.39 -9.30
C ILE A 111 -17.30 -13.51 -10.57
N ASP A 112 -18.42 -13.43 -11.27
CA ASP A 112 -18.57 -12.52 -12.42
C ASP A 112 -18.73 -11.06 -11.98
N ALA A 113 -18.83 -10.13 -12.94
CA ALA A 113 -18.68 -8.69 -12.66
C ALA A 113 -19.95 -8.12 -12.06
N ASP A 114 -21.08 -8.66 -12.49
CA ASP A 114 -22.39 -8.19 -12.10
C ASP A 114 -22.65 -8.69 -10.68
N SER A 115 -22.42 -9.99 -10.43
CA SER A 115 -22.47 -10.58 -9.10
C SER A 115 -21.52 -9.91 -8.10
N GLN A 116 -20.30 -9.52 -8.51
CA GLN A 116 -19.40 -8.78 -7.62
C GLN A 116 -19.97 -7.41 -7.24
N ARG A 117 -20.55 -6.67 -8.21
CA ARG A 117 -21.16 -5.36 -7.92
C ARG A 117 -22.38 -5.51 -7.02
N GLU A 118 -23.21 -6.51 -7.25
CA GLU A 118 -24.37 -6.84 -6.42
C GLU A 118 -23.97 -7.21 -4.99
N LEU A 119 -22.97 -8.09 -4.81
CA LEU A 119 -22.47 -8.43 -3.47
C LEU A 119 -21.84 -7.23 -2.77
N CYS A 120 -21.11 -6.38 -3.50
CA CYS A 120 -20.56 -5.16 -2.93
C CYS A 120 -21.68 -4.25 -2.38
N ALA A 121 -22.74 -4.02 -3.16
CA ALA A 121 -23.89 -3.23 -2.74
C ALA A 121 -24.66 -3.89 -1.58
N ALA A 122 -24.79 -5.21 -1.58
CA ALA A 122 -25.46 -5.94 -0.51
C ALA A 122 -24.67 -5.92 0.82
N TRP A 123 -23.34 -5.98 0.77
CA TRP A 123 -22.50 -6.00 1.97
C TRP A 123 -22.14 -4.61 2.49
N TRP A 124 -22.10 -3.60 1.62
CA TRP A 124 -21.83 -2.20 1.96
C TRP A 124 -22.84 -1.29 1.24
N PRO A 125 -24.10 -1.23 1.72
CA PRO A 125 -25.17 -0.48 1.05
C PRO A 125 -24.89 1.02 0.97
N ASP A 126 -24.15 1.57 1.94
CA ASP A 126 -23.73 2.97 1.96
C ASP A 126 -22.43 3.22 1.16
N GLY A 127 -21.88 2.17 0.56
CA GLY A 127 -20.59 2.18 -0.14
C GLY A 127 -19.39 2.02 0.79
N ILE A 128 -18.22 1.84 0.17
CA ILE A 128 -16.92 1.79 0.85
C ILE A 128 -16.22 3.11 0.54
N ARG A 129 -16.30 4.07 1.47
CA ARG A 129 -15.67 5.38 1.31
C ARG A 129 -14.81 5.70 2.52
N THR A 130 -13.53 5.90 2.28
CA THR A 130 -12.60 6.44 3.28
C THR A 130 -11.88 7.62 2.62
N PRO A 131 -12.04 8.86 3.11
CA PRO A 131 -11.36 9.99 2.49
C PRO A 131 -9.83 9.81 2.51
N ALA A 132 -9.16 10.20 1.43
CA ALA A 132 -7.70 10.21 1.34
C ALA A 132 -7.08 11.03 2.50
N GLY A 133 -5.90 10.63 2.96
CA GLY A 133 -5.16 11.24 4.06
C GLY A 133 -5.77 11.02 5.45
N THR A 134 -6.79 10.15 5.58
CA THR A 134 -7.43 9.87 6.86
C THR A 134 -6.97 8.55 7.47
N GLU A 135 -6.99 8.46 8.81
CA GLU A 135 -6.64 7.22 9.52
C GLU A 135 -7.50 6.00 9.10
N PRO A 136 -8.81 6.12 8.80
CA PRO A 136 -9.58 5.04 8.19
C PRO A 136 -9.01 4.54 6.84
N ALA A 137 -8.56 5.44 5.96
CA ALA A 137 -7.95 5.06 4.68
C ALA A 137 -6.62 4.32 4.89
N MET A 138 -5.79 4.80 5.81
CA MET A 138 -4.56 4.13 6.24
C MET A 138 -4.80 2.73 6.82
N ARG A 139 -5.86 2.54 7.62
CA ARG A 139 -6.23 1.20 8.11
C ARG A 139 -6.66 0.27 6.98
N MET A 140 -7.43 0.79 6.03
CA MET A 140 -7.87 0.01 4.87
C MET A 140 -6.68 -0.37 3.97
N HIS A 141 -5.75 0.57 3.74
CA HIS A 141 -4.51 0.33 3.03
C HIS A 141 -3.71 -0.82 3.66
N ARG A 142 -3.48 -0.78 4.99
CA ARG A 142 -2.80 -1.87 5.70
C ARG A 142 -3.51 -3.21 5.57
N PHE A 143 -4.85 -3.21 5.56
CA PHE A 143 -5.63 -4.42 5.34
C PHE A 143 -5.49 -4.93 3.90
N CYS A 144 -5.50 -4.07 2.89
CA CYS A 144 -5.38 -4.47 1.50
C CYS A 144 -3.94 -4.83 1.10
N ALA A 145 -2.94 -4.29 1.79
CA ALA A 145 -1.53 -4.64 1.58
C ALA A 145 -1.20 -6.09 1.98
N VAL A 146 -2.04 -6.75 2.78
CA VAL A 146 -1.87 -8.18 3.08
C VAL A 146 -2.48 -9.09 2.02
N LEU A 147 -3.16 -8.55 1.00
CA LEU A 147 -3.75 -9.32 -0.10
C LEU A 147 -2.74 -9.53 -1.25
N PRO A 148 -2.96 -10.53 -2.13
CA PRO A 148 -2.08 -10.80 -3.25
C PRO A 148 -1.91 -9.59 -4.15
N GLY A 149 -0.77 -9.49 -4.82
CA GLY A 149 -0.55 -8.50 -5.88
C GLY A 149 -0.44 -7.06 -5.38
N LEU A 150 -0.70 -6.12 -6.27
CA LEU A 150 -0.35 -4.72 -6.08
C LEU A 150 -1.54 -3.86 -5.58
N LEU A 151 -2.46 -4.42 -4.79
CA LEU A 151 -3.50 -3.60 -4.15
C LEU A 151 -2.94 -2.66 -3.07
N GLY A 152 -1.86 -3.09 -2.40
CA GLY A 152 -1.17 -2.29 -1.38
C GLY A 152 -0.30 -1.14 -1.92
N THR A 153 -0.20 -0.97 -3.23
CA THR A 153 0.57 0.15 -3.83
C THR A 153 -0.30 1.37 -4.13
N VAL A 154 -1.61 1.28 -3.88
CA VAL A 154 -2.51 2.45 -3.85
C VAL A 154 -2.23 3.22 -2.57
N ASP A 155 -1.58 4.36 -2.72
CA ASP A 155 -1.21 5.26 -1.63
C ASP A 155 -2.48 5.91 -1.04
N PRO A 156 -2.67 5.93 0.30
CA PRO A 156 -3.77 6.67 0.91
C PRO A 156 -3.46 8.15 1.19
N ASP A 157 -2.20 8.60 1.19
CA ASP A 157 -1.79 9.90 1.75
C ASP A 157 -1.66 11.02 0.70
N ALA A 158 -1.35 10.71 -0.56
CA ALA A 158 -1.39 11.63 -1.70
C ALA A 158 -1.26 10.89 -3.05
N PRO A 159 -1.64 11.51 -4.19
CA PRO A 159 -1.20 11.00 -5.49
C PRO A 159 0.34 10.98 -5.53
N PRO A 160 0.98 9.90 -6.01
CA PRO A 160 2.44 9.80 -6.04
C PRO A 160 3.06 10.98 -6.81
N GLY A 161 3.98 11.71 -6.16
CA GLY A 161 4.74 12.80 -6.80
C GLY A 161 4.39 14.22 -6.35
N PHE A 162 3.61 14.39 -5.29
CA PHE A 162 3.47 15.65 -4.54
C PHE A 162 4.18 15.57 -3.19
#